data_AF-A0A962EJD6-F1
#
_entry.id   AF-A0A962EJD6-F1
#
_cell.length_a   1.000
_cell.length_b   1.000
_cell.length_c   1.000
_cell.angle_alpha   90.00
_cell.angle_beta   90.00
_cell.angle_gamma   90.00
#
_symmetry.space_group_name_H-M   'P 1'
#
loop_
_entity.id
_entity.type
_entity.pdbx_description
1 polymer ?
#
loop_
_entity_poly.entity_id
_entity_poly.type
_entity_poly.pdbx_seq_one_letter_code
_entity_poly.pdbx_strand_id
1 'polypeptide(L)'
;LSETEDDAHLQPAELTEEKLRSVDYRVWVCPSCRRVDKLARRAWFSPYSNCGACGSRAVSQTSTTISSPTRYSTGLAEVTETCQNCHRVHTERRVLPVLPPPSDNSSSFSSSSSSSSSSSWGGGSSSGGGASGSW
;
A
#
# COMPACT_ATOMS: atom_id res chain seq x y z
N LEU A 1 28.08 -0.43 -7.24
CA LEU A 1 27.70 -1.84 -7.07
C LEU A 1 26.43 -2.05 -7.87
N SER A 2 26.32 -3.18 -8.55
CA SER A 2 25.06 -3.63 -9.15
C SER A 2 24.09 -4.09 -8.04
N GLU A 3 22.78 -4.10 -8.30
CA GLU A 3 21.77 -4.55 -7.31
C GLU A 3 22.10 -5.94 -6.74
N THR A 4 22.66 -6.83 -7.55
CA THR A 4 23.08 -8.17 -7.11
C THR A 4 24.31 -8.19 -6.20
N GLU A 5 25.16 -7.17 -6.25
CA GLU A 5 26.31 -7.03 -5.34
C GLU A 5 25.90 -6.37 -4.02
N ASP A 6 24.86 -5.54 -4.03
CA ASP A 6 24.28 -4.92 -2.83
C ASP A 6 23.57 -5.98 -1.97
N ASP A 7 22.84 -6.93 -2.60
CA ASP A 7 22.16 -8.04 -1.93
C ASP A 7 23.08 -8.88 -1.02
N ALA A 8 24.36 -9.00 -1.36
CA ALA A 8 25.35 -9.73 -0.57
C ALA A 8 25.62 -9.09 0.81
N HIS A 9 25.25 -7.81 0.97
CA HIS A 9 25.43 -7.03 2.19
C HIS A 9 24.11 -6.80 2.97
N LEU A 10 23.00 -7.32 2.45
CA LEU A 10 21.69 -7.18 3.05
C LEU A 10 21.33 -8.37 3.95
N GLN A 11 20.67 -8.07 5.06
CA GLN A 11 20.07 -9.07 5.92
C GLN A 11 18.84 -9.70 5.25
N PRO A 12 18.42 -10.92 5.64
CA PRO A 12 17.24 -11.57 5.07
C PRO A 12 15.95 -10.72 5.11
N ALA A 13 15.80 -9.92 6.18
CA ALA A 13 14.69 -8.99 6.33
C ALA A 13 14.76 -7.84 5.31
N GLU A 14 15.94 -7.26 5.10
CA GLU A 14 16.18 -6.18 4.13
C GLU A 14 15.93 -6.66 2.70
N LEU A 15 16.38 -7.88 2.37
CA LEU A 15 16.10 -8.53 1.08
C LEU A 15 14.61 -8.74 0.84
N THR A 16 13.86 -9.08 1.89
CA THR A 16 12.40 -9.24 1.79
C THR A 16 11.74 -7.89 1.56
N GLU A 17 12.17 -6.84 2.25
CA GLU A 17 11.65 -5.48 2.04
C GLU A 17 11.93 -4.94 0.63
N GLU A 18 13.10 -5.22 0.05
CA GLU A 18 13.44 -4.89 -1.34
C GLU A 18 12.54 -5.63 -2.33
N LYS A 19 12.35 -6.94 -2.14
CA LYS A 19 11.45 -7.76 -2.97
C LYS A 19 10.01 -7.24 -2.95
N LEU A 20 9.56 -6.75 -1.79
CA LEU A 20 8.23 -6.16 -1.61
C LEU A 20 8.15 -4.69 -2.04
N ARG A 21 9.29 -4.07 -2.39
CA ARG A 21 9.44 -2.63 -2.67
C ARG A 21 8.90 -1.76 -1.54
N SER A 22 9.01 -2.24 -0.29
CA SER A 22 8.57 -1.50 0.89
C SER A 22 9.68 -0.60 1.43
N VAL A 23 10.93 -1.05 1.27
CA VAL A 23 12.15 -0.30 1.56
C VAL A 23 13.14 -0.61 0.45
N ASP A 24 13.79 0.44 -0.05
CA ASP A 24 14.89 0.36 -1.02
C ASP A 24 16.21 0.58 -0.27
N TYR A 25 17.14 -0.34 -0.41
CA TYR A 25 18.43 -0.30 0.24
C TYR A 25 19.52 0.02 -0.77
N ARG A 26 20.31 1.06 -0.48
CA ARG A 26 21.53 1.35 -1.23
C ARG A 26 22.74 1.03 -0.38
N VAL A 27 23.69 0.30 -0.97
CA VAL A 27 24.93 -0.07 -0.29
C VAL A 27 26.10 0.65 -0.95
N TRP A 28 26.98 1.21 -0.11
CA TRP A 28 28.26 1.77 -0.55
C TRP A 28 29.37 1.06 0.18
N VAL A 29 30.30 0.49 -0.59
CA VAL A 29 31.49 -0.18 -0.04
C VAL A 29 32.70 0.69 -0.33
N CYS A 30 33.44 1.04 0.73
CA CYS A 30 34.71 1.74 0.64
C CYS A 30 35.81 0.77 0.19
N PRO A 31 36.41 0.93 -1.01
CA PRO A 31 37.38 -0.03 -1.53
C PRO A 31 38.70 -0.05 -0.74
N SER A 32 39.10 1.09 -0.15
CA SER A 32 40.35 1.23 0.61
C SER A 32 40.24 0.85 2.08
N CYS A 33 39.05 0.98 2.67
CA CYS A 33 38.85 0.88 4.12
C CYS A 33 37.86 -0.22 4.54
N ARG A 34 37.25 -0.93 3.58
CA ARG A 34 36.27 -2.02 3.81
C ARG A 34 35.05 -1.64 4.65
N ARG A 35 34.78 -0.34 4.84
CA ARG A 35 33.54 0.14 5.44
C ARG A 35 32.38 -0.12 4.47
N VAL A 36 31.25 -0.56 5.01
CA VAL A 36 29.99 -0.74 4.29
C VAL A 36 28.97 0.21 4.91
N ASP A 37 28.48 1.15 4.12
CA ASP A 37 27.42 2.09 4.50
C ASP A 37 26.12 1.68 3.81
N LYS A 38 25.01 1.69 4.55
CA LYS A 38 23.68 1.32 4.05
C LYS A 38 22.69 2.47 4.23
N LEU A 39 21.98 2.85 3.17
CA LEU A 39 20.90 3.83 3.23
C LEU A 39 19.56 3.15 2.93
N ALA A 40 18.66 3.16 3.90
CA ALA A 40 17.31 2.64 3.77
C ALA A 40 16.34 3.76 3.36
N ARG A 41 15.65 3.59 2.22
CA ARG A 41 14.64 4.52 1.71
C ARG A 41 13.27 3.86 1.75
N ARG A 42 12.44 4.30 2.69
CA ARG A 42 11.08 3.76 2.85
C ARG A 42 10.17 4.30 1.76
N ALA A 43 9.44 3.41 1.10
CA ALA A 43 8.40 3.80 0.16
C ALA A 43 7.25 4.47 0.92
N TRP A 44 6.92 5.70 0.53
CA TRP A 44 5.82 6.48 1.13
C TRP A 44 4.46 5.83 0.89
N PHE A 45 4.25 5.30 -0.33
CA PHE A 45 3.00 4.65 -0.74
C PHE A 45 3.18 3.14 -0.86
N SER A 46 3.47 2.51 0.27
CA SER A 46 3.58 1.05 0.36
C SER A 46 2.38 0.47 1.13
N PRO A 47 1.75 -0.61 0.65
CA PRO A 47 0.72 -1.31 1.41
C PRO A 47 1.30 -2.10 2.60
N TYR A 48 2.63 -2.12 2.76
CA TYR A 48 3.31 -2.87 3.82
C TYR A 48 3.57 -2.02 5.06
N SER A 49 3.24 -2.57 6.23
CA SER A 49 3.50 -1.97 7.53
C SER A 49 4.63 -2.69 8.29
N ASN A 50 5.06 -2.11 9.42
CA ASN A 50 6.14 -2.64 10.24
C ASN A 50 5.65 -3.81 11.10
N CYS A 51 6.41 -4.90 11.13
CA CYS A 51 6.16 -6.04 11.99
C CYS A 51 6.65 -5.77 13.41
N GLY A 52 5.76 -5.85 14.41
CA GLY A 52 6.15 -5.74 15.82
C GLY A 52 7.02 -6.89 16.34
N ALA A 53 7.14 -8.00 15.61
CA ALA A 53 7.91 -9.17 16.04
C ALA A 53 9.35 -9.20 15.52
N CYS A 54 9.56 -8.87 14.24
CA CYS A 54 10.89 -8.92 13.60
C CYS A 54 11.38 -7.55 13.11
N GLY A 55 10.57 -6.49 13.25
CA GLY A 55 10.95 -5.11 12.87
C GLY A 55 10.83 -4.78 11.38
N SER A 56 10.74 -5.78 10.50
CA SER A 56 10.69 -5.55 9.05
C SER A 56 9.37 -4.93 8.57
N ARG A 57 9.44 -4.06 7.58
CA ARG A 57 8.31 -3.44 6.87
C ARG A 57 7.76 -4.39 5.80
N ALA A 58 7.29 -5.54 6.23
CA ALA A 58 6.84 -6.64 5.36
C ALA A 58 5.45 -7.17 5.73
N VAL A 59 4.66 -6.41 6.49
CA VAL A 59 3.32 -6.85 6.92
C VAL A 59 2.29 -6.43 5.87
N SER A 60 1.62 -7.41 5.26
CA SER A 60 0.47 -7.19 4.39
C SER A 60 -0.83 -7.30 5.19
N GLN A 61 -1.82 -6.46 4.87
CA GLN A 61 -3.13 -6.46 5.52
C GLN A 61 -4.24 -6.88 4.53
N THR A 62 -5.08 -7.83 4.93
CA THR A 62 -6.28 -8.25 4.20
C THR A 62 -7.51 -8.03 5.08
N SER A 63 -8.59 -7.49 4.51
CA SER A 63 -9.83 -7.22 5.24
C SER A 63 -11.01 -7.96 4.60
N THR A 64 -11.76 -8.69 5.42
CA THR A 64 -12.96 -9.43 5.02
C THR A 64 -14.16 -8.89 5.80
N THR A 65 -15.18 -8.40 5.11
CA THR A 65 -16.41 -7.92 5.76
C THR A 65 -17.24 -9.12 6.24
N ILE A 66 -17.44 -9.23 7.55
CA ILE A 66 -18.31 -10.23 8.18
C ILE A 66 -19.77 -9.77 8.10
N SER A 67 -20.01 -8.49 8.38
CA SER A 67 -21.33 -7.88 8.35
C SER A 67 -21.24 -6.50 7.70
N SER A 68 -22.05 -6.27 6.68
CA SER A 68 -22.06 -5.00 5.96
C SER A 68 -22.66 -3.88 6.82
N PRO A 69 -22.04 -2.69 6.85
CA PRO A 69 -22.63 -1.53 7.51
C PRO A 69 -23.88 -1.07 6.76
N THR A 70 -24.84 -0.53 7.50
CA THR A 70 -26.02 0.16 6.94
C THR A 70 -26.00 1.63 7.35
N ARG A 71 -27.03 2.39 6.94
CA ARG A 71 -27.23 3.77 7.41
C ARG A 71 -27.58 3.87 8.90
N TYR A 72 -28.04 2.77 9.50
CA TYR A 72 -28.57 2.75 10.86
C TYR A 72 -27.80 1.82 11.80
N SER A 73 -26.91 0.99 11.26
CA SER A 73 -26.14 0.00 12.01
C SER A 73 -24.70 -0.08 11.51
N THR A 74 -23.75 -0.17 12.43
CA THR A 74 -22.35 -0.43 12.11
C THR A 74 -22.19 -1.80 11.44
N GLY A 75 -21.14 -1.94 10.65
CA GLY A 75 -20.70 -3.23 10.13
C GLY A 75 -19.56 -3.81 10.95
N LEU A 76 -19.10 -4.99 10.56
CA LEU A 76 -17.96 -5.67 11.18
C LEU A 76 -17.07 -6.25 10.08
N ALA A 77 -15.78 -5.98 10.17
CA ALA A 77 -14.76 -6.60 9.33
C ALA A 77 -13.77 -7.37 10.19
N GLU A 78 -13.27 -8.47 9.65
CA GLU A 78 -12.09 -9.16 10.15
C GLU A 78 -10.87 -8.71 9.33
N VAL A 79 -9.85 -8.24 10.02
CA VAL A 79 -8.59 -7.79 9.43
C VAL A 79 -7.51 -8.77 9.83
N THR A 80 -6.86 -9.36 8.83
CA THR A 80 -5.74 -10.27 8.99
C THR A 80 -4.47 -9.61 8.49
N GLU A 81 -3.50 -9.51 9.38
CA GLU A 81 -2.16 -8.98 9.14
C GLU A 81 -1.16 -10.15 9.09
N THR A 82 -0.44 -10.26 7.99
CA THR A 82 0.54 -11.33 7.77
C THR A 82 1.90 -10.74 7.44
N CYS A 83 2.92 -11.08 8.23
CA CYS A 83 4.29 -10.71 7.93
C CYS A 83 4.89 -11.66 6.88
N GLN A 84 5.35 -11.12 5.76
CA GLN A 84 5.98 -11.89 4.67
C GLN A 84 7.42 -12.31 4.98
N ASN A 85 8.03 -11.77 6.05
CA ASN A 85 9.40 -12.11 6.47
C ASN A 85 9.43 -13.20 7.56
N CYS A 86 8.65 -13.07 8.64
CA CYS A 86 8.64 -14.03 9.76
C CYS A 86 7.37 -14.89 9.83
N HIS A 87 6.43 -14.72 8.90
CA HIS A 87 5.18 -15.48 8.81
C HIS A 87 4.24 -15.39 10.02
N ARG A 88 4.47 -14.44 10.93
CA ARG A 88 3.51 -14.15 12.00
C ARG A 88 2.20 -13.64 11.40
N VAL A 89 1.10 -14.20 11.88
CA VAL A 89 -0.26 -13.80 11.55
C VAL A 89 -0.92 -13.21 12.78
N HIS A 90 -1.61 -12.08 12.60
CA HIS A 90 -2.44 -11.44 13.61
C HIS A 90 -3.81 -11.15 12.99
N THR A 91 -4.87 -11.51 13.70
CA THR A 91 -6.24 -11.30 13.22
C THR A 91 -7.03 -10.53 14.26
N GLU A 92 -7.68 -9.47 13.84
CA GLU A 92 -8.52 -8.64 14.70
C GLU A 92 -9.85 -8.29 14.03
N ARG A 93 -10.83 -7.92 14.84
CA ARG A 93 -12.12 -7.44 14.34
C ARG A 93 -12.17 -5.93 14.43
N ARG A 94 -12.50 -5.28 13.32
CA ARG A 94 -12.71 -3.82 13.24
C ARG A 94 -14.17 -3.52 12.98
N VAL A 95 -14.71 -2.57 13.74
CA VAL A 95 -16.06 -2.05 13.52
C VAL A 95 -16.03 -1.14 12.29
N LEU A 96 -16.91 -1.41 11.33
CA LEU A 96 -17.08 -0.54 10.16
C LEU A 96 -18.10 0.55 10.50
N PRO A 97 -17.81 1.83 10.19
CA PRO A 97 -18.74 2.92 10.44
C PRO A 97 -20.01 2.76 9.60
N VAL A 98 -21.10 3.39 10.04
CA VAL A 98 -22.34 3.50 9.25
C VAL A 98 -22.09 4.20 7.92
N LEU A 99 -22.90 3.89 6.91
CA LEU A 99 -22.79 4.52 5.60
C LEU A 99 -23.18 6.00 5.66
N PRO A 100 -22.42 6.90 4.98
CA PRO A 100 -22.79 8.31 4.90
C PRO A 100 -24.12 8.49 4.16
N PRO A 101 -24.85 9.59 4.40
CA PRO A 101 -26.06 9.91 3.62
C PRO A 101 -25.73 10.00 2.13
N PRO A 102 -26.69 9.71 1.24
CA PRO A 102 -26.49 9.89 -0.19
C PRO A 102 -26.10 11.34 -0.47
N SER A 103 -25.02 11.54 -1.23
CA SER A 103 -24.64 12.87 -1.71
C SER A 103 -25.66 13.32 -2.76
N ASP A 104 -26.40 14.41 -2.50
CA ASP A 104 -27.26 15.06 -3.49
C ASP A 104 -26.39 15.73 -4.58
N ASN A 105 -25.84 14.94 -5.49
CA ASN A 105 -25.23 15.48 -6.71
C ASN A 105 -26.31 15.61 -7.78
N SER A 106 -27.11 16.67 -7.69
CA SER A 106 -28.05 17.09 -8.72
C SER A 106 -27.28 17.61 -9.94
N SER A 107 -26.71 16.70 -10.73
CA SER A 107 -26.26 17.00 -12.09
C SER A 107 -27.27 16.39 -13.07
N SER A 108 -28.31 17.16 -13.37
CA SER A 108 -29.22 16.91 -14.48
C SER A 108 -28.43 16.90 -15.78
N PHE A 109 -28.32 15.73 -16.44
CA PHE A 109 -28.10 15.70 -17.88
C PHE A 109 -28.95 14.59 -18.48
N SER A 110 -29.93 15.05 -19.25
CA SER A 110 -30.91 14.29 -20.00
C SER A 110 -30.23 13.37 -21.02
N SER A 111 -30.67 12.12 -21.00
CA SER A 111 -30.36 11.07 -21.96
C SER A 111 -30.90 11.40 -23.36
N SER A 112 -30.07 11.19 -24.37
CA SER A 112 -30.52 11.00 -25.75
C SER A 112 -29.59 10.00 -26.43
N SER A 113 -30.22 9.07 -27.13
CA SER A 113 -29.73 7.79 -27.58
C SER A 113 -28.77 7.84 -28.79
N SER A 114 -28.23 6.65 -29.08
CA SER A 114 -27.84 6.08 -30.39
C SER A 114 -26.39 6.20 -30.92
N SER A 115 -25.80 5.02 -31.09
CA SER A 115 -25.08 4.53 -32.29
C SER A 115 -23.57 4.79 -32.45
N SER A 116 -22.85 3.67 -32.34
CA SER A 116 -21.83 3.14 -33.28
C SER A 116 -20.56 3.92 -33.62
N SER A 117 -19.47 3.13 -33.65
CA SER A 117 -18.28 3.25 -34.51
C SER A 117 -16.99 3.85 -33.91
N SER A 118 -15.99 2.96 -33.82
CA SER A 118 -14.55 3.15 -34.10
C SER A 118 -13.99 4.58 -34.20
N SER A 119 -12.98 4.90 -33.40
CA SER A 119 -11.63 5.30 -33.86
C SER A 119 -10.74 5.77 -32.70
N SER A 120 -9.45 5.63 -32.94
CA SER A 120 -8.31 5.85 -32.05
C SER A 120 -8.05 7.33 -31.70
N TRP A 121 -7.09 7.50 -30.77
CA TRP A 121 -6.23 8.67 -30.50
C TRP A 121 -6.70 9.69 -29.44
N GLY A 122 -5.80 9.99 -28.50
CA GLY A 122 -5.68 11.33 -27.92
C GLY A 122 -5.87 11.47 -26.41
N GLY A 123 -4.74 11.46 -25.69
CA GLY A 123 -4.36 12.54 -24.77
C GLY A 123 -5.10 12.76 -23.45
N GLY A 124 -4.33 13.13 -22.42
CA GLY A 124 -4.79 14.08 -21.42
C GLY A 124 -4.70 13.64 -19.96
N SER A 125 -3.75 14.25 -19.26
CA SER A 125 -3.42 14.22 -17.83
C SER A 125 -4.59 14.50 -16.87
N SER A 126 -4.48 14.02 -15.62
CA SER A 126 -4.35 14.91 -14.45
C SER A 126 -4.23 14.16 -13.12
N SER A 127 -3.14 14.48 -12.44
CA SER A 127 -2.84 14.29 -11.02
C SER A 127 -3.87 14.95 -10.11
N GLY A 128 -4.45 14.19 -9.18
CA GLY A 128 -5.28 14.69 -8.08
C GLY A 128 -4.75 14.19 -6.75
N GLY A 129 -3.83 14.94 -6.15
CA GLY A 129 -3.35 14.71 -4.79
C GLY A 129 -4.30 15.38 -3.79
N GLY A 130 -4.90 14.58 -2.91
CA GLY A 130 -5.70 15.05 -1.78
C GLY A 130 -4.93 14.86 -0.48
N ALA A 131 -4.31 15.93 0.01
CA ALA A 131 -3.76 15.99 1.36
C ALA A 131 -4.89 16.24 2.36
N SER A 132 -4.95 15.47 3.43
CA SER A 132 -5.55 15.90 4.69
C SER A 132 -4.88 15.14 5.83
N GLY A 133 -3.85 15.78 6.38
CA GLY A 133 -3.34 15.44 7.69
C GLY A 133 -4.33 15.92 8.76
N SER A 134 -4.35 15.22 9.88
CA SER A 134 -4.87 15.70 11.15
C SER A 134 -4.07 14.96 12.23
N TRP A 135 -3.20 15.75 12.88
CA TRP A 135 -2.53 15.59 14.18
C TRP A 135 -2.66 14.26 14.94
#